data_AF-A0A2D5VBF4-F1
#
_entry.id   AF-A0A2D5VBF4-F1
#
_cell.length_a   1.000
_cell.length_b   1.000
_cell.length_c   1.000
_cell.angle_alpha   90.00
_cell.angle_beta   90.00
_cell.angle_gamma   90.00
#
_symmetry.space_group_name_H-M   'P 1'
#
loop_
_entity.id
_entity.type
_entity.pdbx_description
1 polymer ?
#
loop_
_entity_poly.entity_id
_entity_poly.type
_entity_poly.pdbx_seq_one_letter_code
_entity_poly.pdbx_strand_id
1 'polypeptide(L)'
;MKPLGLTAQKLLYQAWPQDEKLVPQWEEDTYPEIKRGAKKAAAPIYLVDEWGIGSDDHTGQTWAAEGERPVIIATGSCYAVNMISAVSAQGQLGFMLSQRTATAVIFREFLKPLMIA
;
A
#
# COMPACT_ATOMS: atom_id res chain seq x y z
N MET A 1 -0.97 -32.51 11.42
CA MET A 1 -1.73 -31.65 10.48
C MET A 1 -2.01 -32.33 9.14
N LYS A 2 -1.00 -32.71 8.34
CA LYS A 2 -1.23 -33.44 7.06
C LYS A 2 -2.03 -34.76 7.20
N PRO A 3 -1.81 -35.62 8.22
CA PRO A 3 -2.65 -36.80 8.44
C PRO A 3 -4.11 -36.47 8.84
N LEU A 4 -4.37 -35.23 9.26
CA LEU A 4 -5.71 -34.70 9.56
C LEU A 4 -6.32 -33.97 8.34
N GLY A 5 -5.67 -34.02 7.17
CA GLY A 5 -6.12 -33.33 5.95
C GLY A 5 -5.84 -31.82 5.92
N LEU A 6 -5.04 -31.29 6.85
CA LEU A 6 -4.79 -29.85 6.97
C LEU A 6 -3.45 -29.44 6.36
N THR A 7 -3.46 -28.41 5.51
CA THR A 7 -2.29 -27.79 4.90
C THR A 7 -2.12 -26.35 5.38
N ALA A 8 -0.88 -25.86 5.41
CA ALA A 8 -0.63 -24.44 5.64
C ALA A 8 -1.16 -23.66 4.45
N GLN A 9 -2.16 -22.81 4.69
CA GLN A 9 -2.75 -21.93 3.69
C GLN A 9 -2.43 -20.48 4.03
N LYS A 10 -2.23 -19.66 3.00
CA LYS A 10 -2.07 -18.22 3.17
C LYS A 10 -3.40 -17.64 3.64
N LEU A 11 -3.37 -16.91 4.75
CA LEU A 11 -4.53 -16.18 5.23
C LEU A 11 -4.91 -15.10 4.21
N LEU A 12 -6.20 -15.03 3.89
CA LEU A 12 -6.78 -13.89 3.19
C LEU A 12 -7.12 -12.84 4.24
N TYR A 13 -6.50 -11.68 4.13
CA TYR A 13 -6.87 -10.51 4.90
C TYR A 13 -7.98 -9.78 4.15
N GLN A 14 -9.19 -9.81 4.71
CA GLN A 14 -10.32 -9.03 4.22
C GLN A 14 -10.52 -7.83 5.15
N ALA A 15 -10.72 -6.65 4.57
CA ALA A 15 -11.04 -5.48 5.36
C ALA A 15 -12.44 -5.65 5.95
N TRP A 16 -12.57 -5.56 7.27
CA TRP A 16 -13.85 -5.69 7.98
C TRP A 16 -14.99 -4.82 7.41
N PRO A 17 -14.74 -3.57 6.95
CA PRO A 17 -15.79 -2.72 6.37
C PRO A 17 -16.10 -2.99 4.88
N GLN A 18 -15.52 -4.03 4.26
CA GLN A 18 -15.69 -4.26 2.83
C GLN A 18 -17.13 -4.67 2.51
N ASP A 19 -17.89 -3.76 1.88
CA ASP A 19 -19.20 -4.07 1.32
C ASP A 19 -19.03 -4.84 0.01
N GLU A 20 -19.47 -6.09 0.00
CA GLU A 20 -19.39 -6.98 -1.16
C GLU A 20 -20.11 -6.43 -2.41
N LYS A 21 -21.02 -5.46 -2.27
CA LYS A 21 -21.73 -4.85 -3.39
C LYS A 21 -21.01 -3.63 -3.98
N LEU A 22 -20.25 -2.91 -3.16
CA LEU A 22 -19.56 -1.70 -3.61
C LEU A 22 -18.37 -2.02 -4.50
N VAL A 23 -17.72 -3.18 -4.31
CA VAL A 23 -16.58 -3.60 -5.13
C VAL A 23 -17.01 -3.88 -6.59
N PRO A 24 -18.00 -4.75 -6.87
CA PRO A 24 -18.48 -4.96 -8.23
C PRO A 24 -19.02 -3.68 -8.87
N GLN A 25 -19.78 -2.87 -8.12
CA GLN A 25 -20.29 -1.59 -8.64
C GLN A 25 -19.17 -0.63 -9.05
N TRP A 26 -18.09 -0.56 -8.27
CA TRP A 26 -16.96 0.29 -8.63
C TRP A 26 -16.24 -0.23 -9.89
N GLU A 27 -16.06 -1.55 -10.00
CA GLU A 27 -15.39 -2.20 -11.13
C GLU A 27 -16.19 -2.12 -12.43
N GLU A 28 -17.51 -2.36 -12.37
CA GLU A 28 -18.40 -2.46 -13.52
C GLU A 28 -18.90 -1.08 -13.99
N ASP A 29 -19.16 -0.16 -13.06
CA ASP A 29 -19.77 1.13 -13.38
C ASP A 29 -18.78 2.30 -13.25
N THR A 30 -18.25 2.50 -12.03
CA THR A 30 -17.56 3.74 -11.67
C THR A 30 -16.23 3.90 -12.40
N TYR A 31 -15.37 2.88 -12.36
CA TYR A 31 -14.05 2.98 -12.99
C TYR A 31 -14.13 3.09 -14.52
N PRO A 32 -15.00 2.34 -15.23
CA PRO A 32 -15.22 2.56 -16.66
C PRO A 32 -15.73 3.96 -17.00
N GLU A 33 -16.58 4.58 -16.17
CA GLU A 33 -17.01 5.97 -16.33
C GLU A 33 -15.85 6.95 -16.22
N ILE A 34 -15.03 6.82 -15.17
CA ILE A 34 -13.82 7.62 -14.98
C ILE A 34 -12.89 7.47 -16.18
N LYS A 35 -12.70 6.24 -16.67
CA LYS A 35 -11.87 5.96 -17.85
C LYS A 35 -12.39 6.61 -19.12
N ARG A 36 -13.71 6.61 -19.34
CA ARG A 36 -14.34 7.34 -20.47
C ARG A 36 -14.13 8.85 -20.34
N GLY A 37 -14.30 9.40 -19.14
CA GLY A 37 -14.06 10.82 -18.86
C GLY A 37 -12.61 11.23 -19.12
N ALA A 38 -11.65 10.48 -18.57
CA ALA A 38 -10.23 10.71 -18.77
C ALA A 38 -9.82 10.64 -20.25
N LYS A 39 -10.36 9.66 -21.00
CA LYS A 39 -10.13 9.55 -22.45
C LYS A 39 -10.65 10.78 -23.21
N LYS A 40 -11.83 11.31 -22.86
CA LYS A 40 -12.38 12.53 -23.48
C LYS A 40 -11.53 13.76 -23.16
N ALA A 41 -10.99 13.84 -21.94
CA ALA A 41 -10.15 14.94 -21.48
C ALA A 41 -8.67 14.80 -21.91
N ALA A 42 -8.29 13.72 -22.59
CA ALA A 42 -6.89 13.36 -22.87
C ALA A 42 -6.00 13.39 -21.61
N ALA A 43 -6.57 13.01 -20.46
CA ALA A 43 -5.90 13.07 -19.17
C ALA A 43 -5.44 11.66 -18.71
N PRO A 44 -4.27 11.55 -18.05
CA PRO A 44 -3.85 10.31 -17.41
C PRO A 44 -4.70 10.04 -16.15
N ILE A 45 -4.84 8.77 -15.79
CA ILE A 45 -5.43 8.34 -14.52
C ILE A 45 -4.29 7.85 -13.64
N TYR A 46 -4.18 8.41 -12.44
CA TYR A 46 -3.26 7.97 -11.42
C TYR A 46 -4.03 7.29 -10.29
N LEU A 47 -3.57 6.11 -9.89
CA LEU A 47 -3.94 5.46 -8.63
C LEU A 47 -2.90 5.85 -7.59
N VAL A 48 -3.36 6.38 -6.46
CA VAL A 48 -2.50 6.97 -5.43
C VAL A 48 -2.70 6.25 -4.11
N ASP A 49 -1.62 5.98 -3.40
CA ASP A 49 -1.65 5.35 -2.08
C ASP A 49 -0.54 5.89 -1.15
N GLU A 50 -0.77 5.73 0.16
CA GLU A 50 0.15 6.09 1.23
C GLU A 50 0.70 4.86 1.94
N TRP A 51 1.99 4.90 2.29
CA TRP A 51 2.64 3.86 3.06
C TRP A 51 3.50 4.45 4.18
N GLY A 52 3.39 3.90 5.40
CA GLY A 52 4.31 4.19 6.51
C GLY A 52 5.44 3.16 6.54
N ILE A 53 6.69 3.62 6.47
CA ILE A 53 7.90 2.78 6.50
C ILE A 53 8.59 2.97 7.84
N GLY A 54 8.59 1.94 8.68
CA GLY A 54 9.31 1.85 9.94
C GLY A 54 10.66 1.14 9.78
N SER A 55 11.67 1.58 10.52
CA SER A 55 12.99 0.93 10.57
C SER A 55 12.94 -0.51 11.12
N ASP A 56 11.84 -0.89 11.77
CA ASP A 56 11.57 -2.18 12.41
C ASP A 56 10.54 -3.04 11.66
N ASP A 57 10.05 -2.60 10.49
CA ASP A 57 9.06 -3.33 9.66
C ASP A 57 9.55 -4.71 9.19
N HIS A 58 10.85 -5.00 9.35
CA HIS A 58 11.47 -6.28 9.01
C HIS A 58 12.15 -6.92 10.23
N THR A 59 11.36 -7.35 11.21
CA THR A 59 11.84 -8.33 12.19
C THR A 59 12.11 -9.64 11.45
N GLY A 60 13.38 -9.91 11.16
CA GLY A 60 13.80 -11.09 10.40
C GLY A 60 13.39 -12.41 11.06
N GLN A 61 13.23 -13.45 10.25
CA GLN A 61 13.19 -14.83 10.74
C GLN A 61 14.62 -15.34 10.89
N THR A 62 14.94 -15.91 12.06
CA THR A 62 16.23 -16.56 12.31
C THR A 62 16.01 -17.97 12.85
N TRP A 63 17.02 -18.82 12.71
CA TRP A 63 16.98 -20.21 13.18
C TRP A 63 17.29 -20.26 14.68
N ALA A 64 16.49 -21.02 15.44
CA ALA A 64 16.72 -21.30 16.85
C ALA A 64 16.26 -22.74 17.18
N ALA A 65 16.77 -23.30 18.27
CA ALA A 65 16.34 -24.60 18.76
C ALA A 65 14.87 -24.57 19.20
N GLU A 66 14.19 -25.72 19.13
CA GLU A 66 12.80 -25.84 19.56
C GLU A 66 12.67 -25.50 21.05
N GLY A 67 11.84 -24.49 21.36
CA GLY A 67 11.66 -23.98 22.73
C GLY A 67 12.57 -22.81 23.11
N GLU A 68 13.58 -22.48 22.30
CA GLU A 68 14.48 -21.35 22.54
C GLU A 68 14.05 -20.13 21.70
N ARG A 69 13.83 -18.98 22.38
CA ARG A 69 13.53 -17.72 21.69
C ARG A 69 14.83 -16.96 21.44
N PRO A 70 15.22 -16.70 20.19
CA PRO A 70 16.41 -15.92 19.90
C PRO A 70 16.20 -14.45 20.32
N VAL A 71 17.20 -13.88 20.99
CA VAL A 71 17.20 -12.46 21.42
C VAL A 71 18.10 -11.67 20.49
N ILE A 72 17.54 -10.63 19.86
CA ILE A 72 18.27 -9.67 19.04
C ILE A 72 18.38 -8.36 19.82
N ILE A 73 19.60 -7.83 19.93
CA ILE A 73 19.84 -6.49 20.50
C ILE A 73 19.71 -5.49 19.36
N ALA A 74 18.67 -4.66 19.42
CA ALA A 74 18.45 -3.56 18.50
C ALA A 74 18.58 -2.23 19.22
N THR A 75 19.02 -1.19 18.51
CA THR A 75 18.98 0.19 18.97
C THR A 75 17.51 0.59 19.19
N GLY A 76 17.15 1.11 20.37
CA GLY A 76 15.77 1.49 20.71
C GLY A 76 15.21 2.73 19.96
N SER A 77 15.90 3.21 18.93
CA SER A 77 15.47 4.34 18.11
C SER A 77 14.73 3.83 16.88
N CYS A 78 13.40 3.95 16.88
CA CYS A 78 12.59 3.68 15.69
C CYS A 78 12.50 4.94 14.84
N TYR A 79 12.86 4.83 13.55
CA TYR A 79 12.67 5.89 12.57
C TYR A 79 11.51 5.50 11.65
N ALA A 80 10.60 6.44 11.43
CA ALA A 80 9.47 6.26 10.52
C ALA A 80 9.51 7.32 9.41
N VAL A 81 9.21 6.91 8.19
CA VAL A 81 9.04 7.78 7.03
C VAL A 81 7.72 7.42 6.36
N ASN A 82 6.92 8.42 6.02
CA ASN A 82 5.75 8.23 5.18
C ASN A 82 6.12 8.39 3.72
N MET A 83 5.53 7.56 2.88
CA MET A 83 5.64 7.60 1.44
C MET A 83 4.25 7.82 0.87
N ILE A 84 4.16 8.69 -0.13
CA ILE A 84 3.00 8.75 -1.02
C ILE A 84 3.48 8.41 -2.43
N SER A 85 2.72 7.57 -3.12
CA SER A 85 3.04 7.14 -4.48
C SER A 85 1.83 7.17 -5.38
N ALA A 86 2.05 7.43 -6.67
CA ALA A 86 1.05 7.48 -7.71
C ALA A 86 1.53 6.69 -8.92
N VAL A 87 0.71 5.77 -9.41
CA VAL A 87 0.99 4.97 -10.61
C VAL A 87 -0.12 5.15 -11.64
N SER A 88 0.26 5.34 -12.91
CA SER A 88 -0.68 5.36 -14.02
C SER A 88 -0.69 4.02 -14.77
N ALA A 89 -1.82 3.70 -15.40
CA ALA A 89 -1.93 2.52 -16.28
C ALA A 89 -1.00 2.59 -17.51
N GLN A 90 -0.38 3.75 -17.76
CA GLN A 90 0.59 3.99 -18.82
C GLN A 90 2.04 3.81 -18.35
N GLY A 91 2.25 3.45 -17.08
CA GLY A 91 3.57 3.22 -16.49
C GLY A 91 4.25 4.46 -15.92
N GLN A 92 3.55 5.59 -15.79
CA GLN A 92 4.07 6.75 -15.07
C GLN A 92 4.05 6.46 -13.57
N LEU A 93 5.13 6.81 -12.89
CA LEU A 93 5.30 6.62 -11.45
C LEU A 93 5.84 7.92 -10.85
N GLY A 94 5.15 8.45 -9.84
CA GLY A 94 5.64 9.53 -9.00
C GLY A 94 5.56 9.11 -7.54
N PHE A 95 6.58 9.40 -6.76
CA PHE A 95 6.57 9.16 -5.32
C PHE A 95 7.27 10.28 -4.57
N MET A 96 6.89 10.45 -3.30
CA MET A 96 7.50 11.41 -2.40
C MET A 96 7.62 10.81 -1.01
N LEU A 97 8.80 10.97 -0.40
CA LEU A 97 9.06 10.58 0.97
C LEU A 97 8.96 11.80 1.89
N SER A 98 8.40 11.62 3.07
CA SER A 98 8.18 12.65 4.07
C SER A 98 8.35 12.07 5.46
N GLN A 99 9.16 12.72 6.30
CA GLN A 99 9.23 12.42 7.74
C GLN A 99 8.03 13.01 8.52
N ARG A 100 7.14 13.73 7.83
CA ARG A 100 5.93 14.34 8.40
C ARG A 100 4.74 13.42 8.18
N THR A 101 3.75 13.50 9.06
CA THR A 101 2.42 12.90 8.85
C THR A 101 1.86 13.31 7.49
N ALA A 102 1.28 12.36 6.75
CA ALA A 102 0.56 12.70 5.54
C ALA A 102 -0.67 13.53 5.91
N THR A 103 -0.57 14.80 5.56
CA THR A 103 -1.65 15.77 5.70
C THR A 103 -2.05 16.25 4.32
N ALA A 104 -3.19 16.93 4.22
CA ALA A 104 -3.60 17.59 2.98
C ALA A 104 -2.51 18.55 2.41
N VAL A 105 -1.65 19.11 3.27
CA VAL A 105 -0.52 19.94 2.82
C VAL A 105 0.51 19.12 2.06
N ILE A 106 0.95 18.00 2.64
CA ILE A 106 1.90 17.06 2.01
C ILE A 106 1.29 16.49 0.71
N PHE A 107 0.00 16.15 0.73
CA PHE A 107 -0.70 15.67 -0.46
C PHE A 107 -0.69 16.71 -1.58
N ARG A 108 -0.99 17.98 -1.28
CA ARG A 108 -0.92 19.06 -2.28
C ARG A 108 0.49 19.29 -2.80
N GLU A 109 1.50 19.16 -1.95
CA GLU A 109 2.91 19.24 -2.39
C GLU A 109 3.25 18.11 -3.36
N PHE A 110 2.76 16.90 -3.09
CA PHE A 110 2.91 15.73 -3.97
C PHE A 110 2.21 15.89 -5.33
N LEU A 111 1.02 16.49 -5.37
CA LEU A 111 0.27 16.66 -6.62
C LEU A 111 0.93 17.67 -7.59
N LYS A 112 1.63 18.69 -7.08
CA LYS A 112 2.27 19.73 -7.92
C LYS A 112 3.17 19.15 -9.02
N PRO A 113 4.17 18.29 -8.75
CA PRO A 113 5.01 17.72 -9.79
C PRO A 113 4.25 16.80 -10.75
N LEU A 114 3.17 16.14 -10.32
CA LEU A 114 2.35 15.28 -11.18
C LEU A 114 1.51 16.06 -12.22
N MET A 115 1.20 17.33 -11.94
CA MET A 115 0.39 18.18 -12.82
C MET A 115 1.19 18.91 -13.91
N ILE A 116 2.52 18.86 -13.84
CA ILE A 116 3.42 19.55 -14.78
C ILE A 116 3.96 18.57 -15.85
N ALA A 117 3.70 17.27 -15.69
CA ALA A 117 4.20 16.19 -16.53
C ALA A 117 3.30 15.88 -17.75
#